data_AF-A0A940BZR4-F1
#
_entry.id   AF-A0A940BZR4-F1
#
_cell.length_a   1.000
_cell.length_b   1.000
_cell.length_c   1.000
_cell.angle_alpha   90.00
_cell.angle_beta   90.00
_cell.angle_gamma   90.00
#
_symmetry.space_group_name_H-M   'P 1'
#
loop_
_entity.id
_entity.type
_entity.pdbx_description
1 polymer ?
#
loop_
_entity_poly.entity_id
_entity_poly.type
_entity_poly.pdbx_seq_one_letter_code
_entity_poly.pdbx_strand_id
1 'polypeptide(L)'
;MSHYFQTIRPRFWVILIAGLLVVMIGLYSALQSYIARQNETIAALNGEYASLREASAELEEKINYTYTDEYIEREARSKLGLIRAGETLYQSSGAGDGE
;
A
#
# COMPACT_ATOMS: atom_id res chain seq x y z
N MET A 1 -72.77 15.17 14.93
CA MET A 1 -71.45 14.51 14.95
C MET A 1 -71.28 13.77 13.63
N SER A 2 -70.98 14.48 12.54
CA SER A 2 -70.78 13.86 11.23
C SER A 2 -69.28 13.63 11.01
N HIS A 3 -68.88 12.37 11.11
CA HIS A 3 -67.53 11.94 10.74
C HIS A 3 -67.41 12.00 9.21
N TYR A 4 -66.75 13.05 8.72
CA TYR A 4 -66.36 13.16 7.31
C TYR A 4 -65.21 12.17 7.04
N PHE A 5 -65.54 10.94 6.66
CA PHE A 5 -64.58 10.06 6.00
C PHE A 5 -64.41 10.54 4.56
N GLN A 6 -63.46 11.46 4.36
CA GLN A 6 -63.04 11.87 3.02
C GLN A 6 -62.44 10.65 2.31
N THR A 7 -63.07 10.21 1.21
CA THR A 7 -62.54 9.16 0.35
C THR A 7 -61.34 9.70 -0.42
N ILE A 8 -60.15 9.43 0.11
CA ILE A 8 -58.88 9.77 -0.53
C ILE A 8 -58.85 9.10 -1.91
N ARG A 9 -58.72 9.90 -2.98
CA ARG A 9 -58.76 9.38 -4.35
C ARG A 9 -57.58 8.45 -4.62
N PRO A 10 -57.75 7.37 -5.39
CA PRO A 10 -56.68 6.37 -5.62
C PRO A 10 -55.41 6.98 -6.23
N ARG A 11 -55.56 8.05 -7.02
CA ARG A 11 -54.44 8.83 -7.59
C ARG A 11 -53.54 9.51 -6.53
N PHE A 12 -54.06 9.86 -5.36
CA PHE A 12 -53.25 10.42 -4.28
C PHE A 12 -52.28 9.39 -3.71
N TRP A 13 -52.75 8.15 -3.49
CA TRP A 13 -51.90 7.05 -3.02
C TRP A 13 -50.80 6.70 -4.01
N VAL A 14 -51.10 6.71 -5.31
CA VAL A 14 -50.09 6.46 -6.36
C VAL A 14 -48.99 7.52 -6.32
N ILE A 15 -49.35 8.80 -6.19
CA ILE A 15 -48.36 9.90 -6.10
C ILE A 15 -47.54 9.79 -4.81
N LEU A 16 -48.17 9.43 -3.69
CA LEU A 16 -47.49 9.25 -2.42
C LEU A 16 -46.48 8.10 -2.50
N ILE A 17 -46.89 6.95 -3.04
CA ILE A 17 -46.01 5.78 -3.22
C ILE A 17 -44.87 6.10 -4.20
N ALA A 18 -45.16 6.79 -5.30
CA ALA A 18 -44.14 7.22 -6.25
C ALA A 18 -43.11 8.16 -5.59
N GLY A 19 -43.57 9.13 -4.78
CA GLY A 19 -42.69 10.00 -4.01
C GLY A 19 -41.83 9.23 -3.00
N LEU A 20 -42.43 8.28 -2.27
CA LEU A 20 -41.70 7.42 -1.34
C LEU A 20 -40.62 6.59 -2.04
N LEU A 21 -40.92 6.03 -3.22
CA LEU A 21 -39.95 5.27 -4.02
C LEU A 21 -38.77 6.12 -4.47
N VAL A 22 -39.01 7.36 -4.91
CA VAL A 22 -37.91 8.28 -5.29
C VAL A 22 -37.00 8.57 -4.10
N VAL A 23 -37.57 8.82 -2.92
CA VAL A 23 -36.79 9.03 -1.69
C VAL A 23 -35.97 7.78 -1.33
N MET A 24 -36.57 6.60 -1.41
CA MET A 24 -35.88 5.33 -1.13
C MET A 24 -34.71 5.08 -2.09
N ILE A 25 -34.89 5.34 -3.39
CA ILE A 25 -33.82 5.20 -4.39
C ILE A 25 -32.67 6.17 -4.11
N GLY A 26 -32.99 7.42 -3.74
CA GLY A 26 -31.99 8.42 -3.35
C GLY A 26 -31.18 8.02 -2.11
N LEU A 27 -31.84 7.50 -1.07
CA LEU A 27 -31.17 7.02 0.13
C LEU A 27 -30.29 5.79 -0.14
N TYR A 28 -30.76 4.84 -0.95
CA TYR A 28 -29.99 3.66 -1.33
C TYR A 28 -28.70 4.01 -2.08
N SER A 29 -28.78 4.94 -3.03
CA SER A 29 -27.62 5.38 -3.82
C SER A 29 -26.60 6.17 -2.99
N ALA A 30 -27.05 7.00 -2.04
CA ALA A 30 -26.17 7.67 -1.08
C ALA A 30 -25.45 6.68 -0.16
N LEU A 31 -26.16 5.65 0.32
CA LEU A 31 -25.55 4.63 1.18
C LEU A 31 -24.51 3.78 0.42
N GLN A 32 -24.82 3.39 -0.82
CA GLN A 32 -23.92 2.58 -1.64
C GLN A 32 -22.63 3.34 -1.98
N SER A 33 -22.73 4.63 -2.32
CA SER A 33 -21.57 5.46 -2.59
C SER A 33 -20.71 5.72 -1.34
N TYR A 34 -21.32 5.84 -0.16
CA TYR A 34 -20.59 5.93 1.10
C TYR A 34 -19.81 4.66 1.42
N ILE A 35 -20.42 3.48 1.22
CA ILE A 35 -19.75 2.19 1.43
C ILE A 35 -18.62 1.97 0.42
N ALA A 36 -18.85 2.28 -0.87
CA ALA A 36 -17.83 2.14 -1.90
C ALA A 36 -16.58 2.98 -1.60
N ARG A 37 -16.76 4.25 -1.21
CA ARG A 37 -15.66 5.14 -0.81
C ARG A 37 -14.89 4.62 0.40
N GLN A 38 -15.57 4.07 1.40
CA GLN A 38 -14.89 3.50 2.56
C GLN A 38 -14.08 2.25 2.19
N ASN A 39 -14.60 1.40 1.31
CA ASN A 39 -13.88 0.22 0.83
C ASN A 39 -12.62 0.61 0.03
N GLU A 40 -12.70 1.65 -0.81
CA GLU A 40 -11.53 2.18 -1.53
C GLU A 40 -10.47 2.70 -0.57
N THR A 41 -10.86 3.46 0.46
CA THR A 41 -9.92 3.93 1.49
C THR A 41 -9.26 2.78 2.25
N ILE A 42 -10.03 1.76 2.63
CA ILE A 42 -9.49 0.58 3.32
C ILE A 42 -8.52 -0.19 2.41
N ALA A 43 -8.84 -0.35 1.14
CA ALA A 43 -7.97 -1.01 0.18
C ALA A 43 -6.66 -0.23 -0.02
N ALA A 44 -6.74 1.10 -0.14
CA ALA A 44 -5.56 1.96 -0.26
C ALA A 44 -4.66 1.88 0.98
N LEU A 45 -5.23 2.02 2.18
CA LEU A 45 -4.49 1.93 3.45
C LEU A 45 -3.84 0.56 3.65
N ASN A 46 -4.54 -0.53 3.31
CA ASN A 46 -3.96 -1.87 3.39
C ASN A 46 -2.82 -2.07 2.39
N GLY A 47 -2.93 -1.51 1.19
CA GLY A 47 -1.84 -1.52 0.21
C GLY A 47 -0.60 -0.77 0.72
N GLU A 48 -0.81 0.43 1.27
CA GLU A 48 0.27 1.23 1.86
C GLU A 48 0.94 0.51 3.03
N TYR A 49 0.14 -0.06 3.95
CA TYR A 49 0.66 -0.83 5.08
C TYR A 49 1.47 -2.05 4.65
N ALA A 50 1.00 -2.80 3.66
CA ALA A 50 1.72 -3.95 3.12
C ALA A 50 3.07 -3.54 2.51
N SER A 51 3.08 -2.48 1.69
CA SER A 51 4.31 -1.97 1.07
C SER A 51 5.33 -1.49 2.11
N LEU A 52 4.86 -0.80 3.16
CA LEU A 52 5.72 -0.28 4.21
C LEU A 52 6.30 -1.42 5.06
N ARG A 53 5.48 -2.44 5.36
CA ARG A 53 5.92 -3.62 6.11
C ARG A 53 6.96 -4.43 5.34
N GLU A 54 6.80 -4.57 4.03
CA GLU A 54 7.77 -5.23 3.16
C GLU A 54 9.09 -4.44 3.11
N ALA A 55 9.03 -3.13 2.92
CA ALA A 55 10.20 -2.25 2.96
C ALA A 55 10.92 -2.30 4.31
N SER A 56 10.18 -2.34 5.43
CA SER A 56 10.77 -2.50 6.77
C SER A 56 11.48 -3.83 6.92
N ALA A 57 10.89 -4.94 6.47
CA ALA A 57 11.52 -6.26 6.53
C ALA A 57 12.81 -6.32 5.69
N GLU A 58 12.80 -5.75 4.48
CA GLU A 58 13.99 -5.66 3.63
C GLU A 58 15.10 -4.82 4.27
N LEU A 59 14.74 -3.70 4.90
CA LEU A 59 15.70 -2.86 5.63
C LEU A 59 16.29 -3.61 6.82
N GLU A 60 15.48 -4.36 7.57
CA GLU A 60 15.93 -5.13 8.73
C GLU A 60 16.88 -6.26 8.31
N GLU A 61 16.62 -6.91 7.18
CA GLU A 61 17.55 -7.88 6.58
C GLU A 61 18.88 -7.24 6.16
N LYS A 62 18.83 -6.08 5.49
CA LYS A 62 20.03 -5.32 5.11
C LYS A 62 20.86 -4.89 6.32
N ILE A 63 20.19 -4.45 7.38
CA ILE A 63 20.83 -4.09 8.65
C ILE A 63 21.52 -5.32 9.24
N ASN A 64 20.82 -6.45 9.35
CA ASN A 64 21.41 -7.70 9.85
C ASN A 64 22.60 -8.16 9.02
N TYR A 65 22.52 -8.08 7.69
CA TYR A 65 23.64 -8.40 6.80
C TYR A 65 24.84 -7.47 7.03
N THR A 66 24.60 -6.18 7.23
CA THR A 66 25.65 -5.19 7.52
C THR A 66 26.35 -5.46 8.86
N TYR A 67 25.65 -6.05 9.83
CA TYR A 67 26.22 -6.45 11.12
C TYR A 67 26.93 -7.82 11.11
N THR A 68 26.97 -8.53 9.97
CA THR A 68 27.73 -9.78 9.89
C THR A 68 29.24 -9.52 9.85
N ASP A 69 30.00 -10.40 10.51
CA ASP A 69 31.47 -10.34 10.52
C ASP A 69 32.06 -10.35 9.10
N GLU A 70 31.40 -11.02 8.15
CA GLU A 70 31.82 -11.08 6.76
C GLU A 70 31.70 -9.73 6.03
N TYR A 71 30.63 -8.97 6.30
CA TYR A 71 30.48 -7.61 5.79
C TYR A 71 31.53 -6.68 6.39
N ILE A 72 31.75 -6.76 7.71
CA ILE A 72 32.73 -5.95 8.44
C ILE A 72 34.16 -6.25 7.96
N GLU A 73 34.51 -7.54 7.81
CA GLU A 73 35.82 -7.97 7.31
C GLU A 73 36.07 -7.47 5.89
N ARG A 74 35.06 -7.56 5.01
CA ARG A 74 35.14 -7.05 3.63
C ARG A 74 35.31 -5.53 3.58
N GLU A 75 34.56 -4.78 4.39
CA GLU A 75 34.65 -3.32 4.39
C GLU A 75 35.96 -2.82 5.02
N ALA A 76 36.43 -3.47 6.11
CA ALA A 76 37.74 -3.22 6.69
C ALA A 76 38.86 -3.52 5.68
N ARG A 77 38.74 -4.61 4.92
CA ARG A 77 39.67 -4.99 3.86
C ARG A 77 39.74 -3.93 2.75
N SER A 78 38.58 -3.47 2.27
CA SER A 78 38.48 -2.42 1.25
C SER A 78 39.06 -1.08 1.72
N LYS A 79 38.85 -0.70 2.99
CA LYS A 79 39.32 0.58 3.54
C LYS A 79 40.79 0.57 3.95
N LEU A 80 41.29 -0.57 4.43
CA LEU A 80 42.67 -0.74 4.93
C LEU A 80 43.62 -1.32 3.87
N GLY A 81 43.12 -1.67 2.68
CA GLY A 81 43.93 -2.29 1.61
C GLY A 81 44.49 -3.66 1.99
N LEU A 82 43.82 -4.37 2.90
CA LEU A 82 44.25 -5.68 3.36
C LEU A 82 43.86 -6.76 2.33
N ILE A 83 44.48 -7.93 2.37
CA ILE A 83 44.14 -9.10 1.53
C ILE A 83 43.94 -10.30 2.44
N ARG A 84 43.12 -11.28 2.04
CA ARG A 84 42.90 -12.47 2.87
C ARG A 84 44.20 -13.28 3.00
N ALA A 85 44.36 -13.97 4.12
CA ALA A 85 45.47 -14.90 4.30
C ALA A 85 45.39 -16.01 3.23
N GLY A 86 46.34 -16.01 2.27
CA GLY A 86 46.39 -16.94 1.14
C GLY A 86 46.05 -16.32 -0.23
N GLU A 87 45.67 -15.04 -0.30
CA GLU A 87 45.41 -14.33 -1.56
C GLU A 87 46.71 -13.67 -2.08
N THR A 88 47.08 -13.89 -3.35
CA THR A 88 48.27 -13.26 -3.97
C THR A 88 47.84 -12.11 -4.88
N LEU A 89 48.34 -10.91 -4.60
CA LEU A 89 48.06 -9.72 -5.41
C LEU A 89 48.85 -9.81 -6.73
N TYR A 90 48.19 -10.13 -7.83
CA TYR A 90 48.81 -10.03 -9.16
C TYR A 90 48.82 -8.56 -9.59
N GLN A 91 49.91 -7.86 -9.31
CA GLN A 91 50.18 -6.60 -9.97
C GLN A 91 50.70 -6.93 -11.37
N SER A 92 49.86 -6.73 -12.39
CA SER A 92 50.30 -6.67 -13.78
C SER A 92 51.23 -5.48 -13.92
N SER A 93 52.50 -5.67 -13.58
CA SER A 93 53.60 -4.86 -14.07
C SER A 93 53.57 -5.01 -15.58
N GLY A 94 52.84 -4.11 -16.25
CA GLY A 94 52.98 -3.91 -17.68
C GLY A 94 54.45 -3.62 -17.92
N ALA A 95 55.15 -4.63 -18.44
CA ALA A 95 56.40 -4.47 -19.12
C ALA A 95 56.16 -3.45 -20.24
N GLY A 96 56.42 -2.19 -19.93
CA GLY A 96 56.69 -1.16 -20.92
C GLY A 96 58.09 -1.43 -21.44
N ASP A 97 58.18 -2.41 -22.32
CA ASP A 97 59.31 -2.62 -23.22
C ASP A 97 59.59 -1.32 -23.99
N GLY A 98 60.87 -1.02 -24.21
CA GLY A 98 61.30 -0.16 -25.32
C GLY A 98 62.10 1.07 -24.92
N GLU A 99 63.40 0.85 -24.69
CA GLU A 99 64.44 1.80 -25.09
C GLU A 99 64.37 2.14 -26.59
#